data_AF-A0A3A5PHQ3-F1
#
_entry.id   AF-A0A3A5PHQ3-F1
#
_cell.length_a   1.000
_cell.length_b   1.000
_cell.length_c   1.000
_cell.angle_alpha   90.00
_cell.angle_beta   90.00
_cell.angle_gamma   90.00
#
_symmetry.space_group_name_H-M   'P 1'
#
loop_
_entity.id
_entity.type
_entity.pdbx_description
1 polymer ?
#
loop_
_entity_poly.entity_id
_entity_poly.type
_entity_poly.pdbx_seq_one_letter_code
_entity_poly.pdbx_strand_id
1 'polypeptide(L)'
;MKVNNENFDKVLNKLVASTRSPRGRFTAENSWRLLESRLLKRRSMKRFWMRTASAAAVVLLCVTSWAAYQFLYVAPQREAIPTEAIHTTEETQVIHSVLTFDQQPLQEIVRQLSETFRTDIRIEGDSLKNYHMTATFREGESLTEILDLLKDAGNFTYKKENNTIILTTKLN
;
A
#
# COMPACT_ATOMS: atom_id res chain seq x y z
N MET A 1 -67.64 -81.17 4.96
CA MET A 1 -66.34 -80.60 4.50
C MET A 1 -65.45 -80.41 5.72
N LYS A 2 -64.34 -81.15 5.81
CA LYS A 2 -63.37 -81.04 6.92
C LYS A 2 -62.43 -79.89 6.56
N VAL A 3 -62.64 -78.72 7.15
CA VAL A 3 -61.82 -77.53 6.86
C VAL A 3 -60.41 -77.83 7.36
N ASN A 4 -59.45 -77.87 6.44
CA ASN A 4 -58.07 -78.25 6.77
C ASN A 4 -57.42 -77.12 7.59
N ASN A 5 -57.25 -77.35 8.89
CA ASN A 5 -56.78 -76.36 9.87
C ASN A 5 -55.35 -75.86 9.55
N GLU A 6 -54.57 -76.69 8.85
CA GLU A 6 -53.20 -76.38 8.42
C GLU A 6 -53.12 -75.13 7.54
N ASN A 7 -54.12 -74.89 6.69
CA ASN A 7 -54.14 -73.70 5.83
C ASN A 7 -54.39 -72.43 6.67
N PHE A 8 -55.19 -72.54 7.73
CA PHE A 8 -55.48 -71.42 8.62
C PHE A 8 -54.23 -71.03 9.42
N ASP A 9 -53.52 -72.02 9.96
CA ASP A 9 -52.27 -71.81 10.70
C ASP A 9 -51.17 -71.19 9.83
N LYS A 10 -51.13 -71.57 8.55
CA LYS A 10 -50.20 -71.00 7.57
C LYS A 10 -50.51 -69.53 7.26
N VAL A 11 -51.80 -69.18 7.14
CA VAL A 11 -52.24 -67.80 6.92
C VAL A 11 -51.99 -66.95 8.17
N LEU A 12 -52.28 -67.48 9.37
CA LEU A 12 -52.00 -66.83 10.65
C LEU A 12 -50.49 -66.53 10.81
N ASN A 13 -49.61 -67.51 10.59
CA ASN A 13 -48.17 -67.30 10.67
C ASN A 13 -47.66 -66.28 9.63
N LYS A 14 -48.22 -66.28 8.43
CA LYS A 14 -47.86 -65.32 7.38
C LYS A 14 -48.34 -63.90 7.71
N LEU A 15 -49.53 -63.75 8.30
CA LEU A 15 -50.02 -62.46 8.77
C LEU A 15 -49.17 -61.95 9.93
N VAL A 16 -48.91 -62.78 10.95
CA VAL A 16 -48.07 -62.41 12.10
C VAL A 16 -46.66 -62.02 11.65
N ALA A 17 -46.07 -62.73 10.69
CA ALA A 17 -44.77 -62.39 10.11
C ALA A 17 -44.82 -61.08 9.28
N SER A 18 -45.91 -60.83 8.54
CA SER A 18 -46.06 -59.63 7.71
C SER A 18 -46.41 -58.38 8.53
N THR A 19 -47.11 -58.53 9.65
CA THR A 19 -47.46 -57.42 10.56
C THR A 19 -46.35 -57.13 11.57
N ARG A 20 -45.35 -58.02 11.67
CA ARG A 20 -44.10 -57.76 12.40
C ARG A 20 -43.23 -56.81 11.58
N SER A 21 -43.67 -55.54 11.53
CA SER A 21 -42.82 -54.45 11.08
C SER A 21 -41.49 -54.51 11.84
N PRO A 22 -40.31 -54.36 11.18
CA PRO A 22 -39.02 -54.42 11.85
C PRO A 22 -38.84 -53.20 12.75
N ARG A 23 -39.51 -53.18 13.92
CA ARG A 23 -39.52 -52.10 14.92
C ARG A 23 -38.19 -52.00 15.67
N GLY A 24 -37.12 -51.83 14.93
CA GLY A 24 -35.75 -51.73 15.45
C GLY A 24 -34.70 -51.49 14.37
N ARG A 25 -34.94 -51.94 13.12
CA ARG A 25 -34.01 -51.73 12.01
C ARG A 25 -34.18 -50.38 11.30
N PHE A 26 -35.37 -49.80 11.40
CA PHE A 26 -35.71 -48.49 10.85
C PHE A 26 -36.29 -47.59 11.95
N THR A 27 -35.65 -47.56 13.13
CA THR A 27 -36.00 -46.54 14.13
C THR A 27 -35.77 -45.17 13.49
N ALA A 28 -36.79 -44.30 13.58
CA ALA A 28 -36.72 -42.95 13.02
C ALA A 28 -35.45 -42.24 13.51
N GLU A 29 -35.00 -42.50 14.73
CA GLU A 29 -33.79 -41.91 15.31
C GLU A 29 -32.50 -42.27 14.57
N ASN A 30 -32.26 -43.55 14.23
CA ASN A 30 -31.04 -43.96 13.53
C ASN A 30 -31.04 -43.54 12.05
N SER A 31 -32.21 -43.58 11.39
CA SER A 31 -32.34 -43.11 10.00
C SER A 31 -32.33 -41.58 9.91
N TRP A 32 -32.84 -40.88 10.92
CA TRP A 32 -32.83 -39.43 11.00
C TRP A 32 -31.42 -38.86 11.12
N ARG A 33 -30.54 -39.46 11.94
CA ARG A 33 -29.13 -39.02 12.06
C ARG A 33 -28.37 -39.12 10.73
N LEU A 34 -28.62 -40.17 9.95
CA LEU A 34 -28.06 -40.28 8.60
C LEU A 34 -28.64 -39.24 7.63
N LEU A 35 -29.92 -38.89 7.77
CA LEU A 35 -30.56 -37.90 6.90
C LEU A 35 -30.11 -36.47 7.24
N GLU A 36 -30.05 -36.14 8.53
CA GLU A 36 -29.67 -34.84 9.06
C GLU A 36 -28.23 -34.48 8.66
N SER A 37 -27.30 -35.42 8.79
CA SER A 37 -25.91 -35.21 8.36
C SER A 37 -25.78 -34.93 6.86
N ARG A 38 -26.60 -35.56 6.02
CA ARG A 38 -26.61 -35.33 4.57
C ARG A 38 -27.23 -33.98 4.19
N LEU A 39 -28.32 -33.59 4.84
CA LEU A 39 -29.01 -32.33 4.58
C LEU A 39 -28.18 -31.12 5.04
N LEU A 40 -27.61 -31.20 6.25
CA LEU A 40 -26.78 -30.13 6.81
C LEU A 40 -25.47 -29.99 6.04
N LYS A 41 -24.80 -31.09 5.66
CA LYS A 41 -23.58 -31.03 4.84
C LYS A 41 -23.82 -30.41 3.47
N ARG A 42 -24.94 -30.75 2.80
CA ARG A 42 -25.28 -30.14 1.50
C ARG A 42 -25.60 -28.64 1.64
N ARG A 43 -26.26 -28.24 2.73
CA ARG A 43 -26.63 -26.83 3.01
C ARG A 43 -25.45 -26.00 3.52
N SER A 44 -24.52 -26.60 4.25
CA SER A 44 -23.32 -25.93 4.75
C SER A 44 -22.27 -25.81 3.65
N MET A 45 -22.05 -26.85 2.82
CA MET A 45 -21.11 -26.79 1.70
C MET A 45 -21.49 -25.72 0.71
N LYS A 46 -22.76 -25.58 0.32
CA LYS A 46 -23.20 -24.50 -0.58
C LYS A 46 -22.95 -23.11 0.01
N ARG A 47 -23.20 -22.92 1.31
CA ARG A 47 -23.01 -21.61 1.99
C ARG A 47 -21.54 -21.30 2.24
N PHE A 48 -20.72 -22.31 2.53
CA PHE A 48 -19.29 -22.16 2.72
C PHE A 48 -18.60 -21.84 1.39
N TRP A 49 -18.98 -22.53 0.31
CA TRP A 49 -18.43 -22.30 -1.03
C TRP A 49 -18.76 -20.90 -1.58
N MET A 50 -19.98 -20.40 -1.32
CA MET A 50 -20.37 -19.02 -1.66
C MET A 50 -19.57 -17.97 -0.87
N ARG A 51 -19.24 -18.25 0.40
CA ARG A 51 -18.46 -17.33 1.26
C ARG A 51 -16.96 -17.32 0.95
N THR A 52 -16.39 -18.46 0.58
CA THR A 52 -14.98 -18.53 0.16
C THR A 52 -14.77 -17.87 -1.20
N ALA A 53 -15.73 -17.99 -2.13
CA ALA A 53 -15.68 -17.31 -3.41
C ALA A 53 -15.74 -15.77 -3.26
N SER A 54 -16.58 -15.24 -2.36
CA SER A 54 -16.65 -13.79 -2.12
C SER A 54 -15.36 -13.22 -1.54
N ALA A 55 -14.70 -13.93 -0.62
CA ALA A 55 -13.44 -13.45 -0.04
C ALA A 55 -12.31 -13.41 -1.07
N ALA A 56 -12.20 -14.44 -1.92
CA ALA A 56 -11.22 -14.47 -3.00
C ALA A 56 -11.44 -13.33 -4.02
N ALA A 57 -12.70 -13.04 -4.38
CA ALA A 57 -13.02 -11.96 -5.30
C ALA A 57 -12.62 -10.58 -4.75
N VAL A 58 -12.82 -10.32 -3.45
CA VAL A 58 -12.41 -9.05 -2.81
C VAL A 58 -10.88 -8.91 -2.83
N VAL A 59 -10.16 -9.98 -2.51
CA VAL A 59 -8.68 -9.98 -2.55
C VAL A 59 -8.19 -9.73 -3.98
N LEU A 60 -8.79 -10.38 -4.98
CA LEU A 60 -8.45 -10.14 -6.37
C LEU A 60 -8.72 -8.69 -6.77
N LEU A 61 -9.88 -8.11 -6.39
CA LEU A 61 -10.19 -6.70 -6.67
C LEU A 61 -9.19 -5.75 -6.01
N CYS A 62 -8.78 -5.99 -4.77
CA CYS A 62 -7.76 -5.20 -4.07
C CYS A 62 -6.39 -5.31 -4.75
N VAL A 63 -5.96 -6.51 -5.15
CA VAL A 63 -4.67 -6.72 -5.83
C VAL A 63 -4.70 -6.12 -7.23
N THR A 64 -5.80 -6.26 -7.98
CA THR A 64 -5.95 -5.60 -9.29
C THR A 64 -6.02 -4.09 -9.17
N SER A 65 -6.65 -3.56 -8.12
CA SER A 65 -6.72 -2.12 -7.88
C SER A 65 -5.35 -1.57 -7.49
N TRP A 66 -4.60 -2.25 -6.61
CA TRP A 66 -3.22 -1.90 -6.27
C TRP A 66 -2.30 -1.95 -7.49
N ALA A 67 -2.38 -3.02 -8.30
CA ALA A 67 -1.58 -3.17 -9.51
C ALA A 67 -1.95 -2.13 -10.57
N ALA A 68 -3.24 -1.81 -10.73
CA ALA A 68 -3.70 -0.73 -11.60
C ALA A 68 -3.22 0.62 -11.08
N TYR A 69 -3.23 0.86 -9.77
CA TYR A 69 -2.64 2.05 -9.14
C TYR A 69 -1.15 2.16 -9.47
N GLN A 70 -0.40 1.08 -9.29
CA GLN A 70 1.02 1.05 -9.63
C GLN A 70 1.23 1.37 -11.12
N PHE A 71 0.44 0.80 -12.02
CA PHE A 71 0.57 1.00 -13.47
C PHE A 71 0.10 2.38 -13.96
N LEU A 72 -0.99 2.93 -13.40
CA LEU A 72 -1.53 4.25 -13.76
C LEU A 72 -0.78 5.42 -13.09
N TYR A 73 -0.09 5.19 -11.96
CA TYR A 73 0.71 6.20 -11.28
C TYR A 73 2.22 6.02 -11.47
N VAL A 74 2.69 5.08 -12.30
CA VAL A 74 4.04 5.20 -12.88
C VAL A 74 4.04 6.53 -13.63
N ALA A 75 4.86 7.45 -13.12
CA ALA A 75 4.90 8.85 -13.52
C ALA A 75 4.85 9.00 -15.06
N PRO A 76 4.11 10.00 -15.57
CA PRO A 76 4.08 10.28 -16.99
C PRO A 76 5.51 10.43 -17.48
N GLN A 77 5.98 9.47 -18.28
CA GLN A 77 7.19 9.64 -19.08
C GLN A 77 6.90 10.85 -19.96
N ARG A 78 7.45 12.01 -19.59
CA ARG A 78 7.45 13.17 -20.48
C ARG A 78 8.16 12.70 -21.74
N GLU A 79 7.38 12.51 -22.80
CA GLU A 79 7.89 12.26 -24.14
C GLU A 79 8.96 13.31 -24.40
N ALA A 80 10.21 12.83 -24.51
CA ALA A 80 11.34 13.67 -24.84
C ALA A 80 11.11 14.16 -26.27
N ILE A 81 10.55 15.36 -26.40
CA ILE A 81 10.55 16.13 -27.64
C ILE A 81 12.03 16.30 -28.00
N PRO A 82 12.49 15.83 -29.17
CA PRO A 82 13.83 16.14 -29.64
C PRO A 82 13.85 17.60 -30.07
N THR A 83 14.20 18.50 -29.14
CA THR A 83 14.52 19.88 -29.50
C THR A 83 16.02 19.98 -29.65
N GLU A 84 16.47 19.73 -30.88
CA GLU A 84 17.73 20.27 -31.33
C GLU A 84 17.70 21.80 -31.18
N ALA A 85 18.81 22.32 -30.64
CA ALA A 85 19.21 23.72 -30.59
C ALA A 85 18.37 24.64 -29.68
N ILE A 86 18.97 25.16 -28.61
CA ILE A 86 19.61 26.49 -28.56
C ILE A 86 20.25 26.67 -27.18
N HIS A 87 21.49 27.17 -27.19
CA HIS A 87 22.35 27.49 -26.07
C HIS A 87 21.69 28.30 -24.94
N THR A 88 22.10 28.03 -23.69
CA THR A 88 22.46 28.99 -22.61
C THR A 88 21.81 28.67 -21.25
N THR A 89 22.68 28.58 -20.23
CA THR A 89 22.43 28.43 -18.78
C THR A 89 21.81 27.11 -18.35
N GLU A 90 22.68 26.12 -18.14
CA GLU A 90 22.40 24.92 -17.36
C GLU A 90 22.18 25.30 -15.88
N GLU A 91 20.99 25.76 -15.55
CA GLU A 91 20.44 25.56 -14.21
C GLU A 91 19.66 24.25 -14.27
N THR A 92 20.37 23.16 -14.03
CA THR A 92 19.77 21.83 -13.92
C THR A 92 18.65 21.92 -12.88
N GLN A 93 17.40 21.88 -13.34
CA GLN A 93 16.21 21.68 -12.52
C GLN A 93 16.26 20.27 -11.94
N VAL A 94 17.16 20.05 -10.99
CA VAL A 94 17.14 18.88 -10.13
C VAL A 94 15.90 19.05 -9.27
N ILE A 95 15.01 18.06 -9.29
CA ILE A 95 13.78 18.06 -8.49
C ILE A 95 14.22 17.81 -7.04
N HIS A 96 14.49 18.88 -6.30
CA HIS A 96 14.85 18.81 -4.89
C HIS A 96 13.58 18.72 -4.04
N SER A 97 13.51 17.73 -3.14
CA SER A 97 12.47 17.66 -2.12
C SER A 97 12.48 18.93 -1.25
N VAL A 98 11.31 19.29 -0.68
CA VAL A 98 11.16 20.41 0.28
C VAL A 98 12.31 20.42 1.28
N LEU A 99 13.03 21.55 1.35
CA LEU A 99 14.13 21.76 2.28
C LEU A 99 13.61 22.47 3.53
N THR A 100 13.80 21.86 4.69
CA THR A 100 13.40 22.42 5.99
C THR A 100 14.61 22.45 6.91
N PHE A 101 14.88 23.62 7.48
CA PHE A 101 15.97 23.84 8.42
C PHE A 101 15.37 24.41 9.71
N ASP A 102 15.53 23.68 10.82
CA ASP A 102 14.99 24.06 12.12
C ASP A 102 16.13 24.38 13.10
N GLN A 103 16.34 25.67 13.38
CA GLN A 103 17.47 26.17 14.18
C GLN A 103 18.80 25.47 13.85
N GLN A 104 19.11 25.29 12.57
CA GLN A 104 20.34 24.62 12.16
C GLN A 104 21.49 25.61 11.96
N PRO A 105 22.74 25.24 12.29
CA PRO A 105 23.90 26.08 12.03
C PRO A 105 24.10 26.24 10.52
N LEU A 106 24.46 27.45 10.08
CA LEU A 106 24.62 27.80 8.67
C LEU A 106 25.64 26.90 7.97
N GLN A 107 26.67 26.42 8.68
CA GLN A 107 27.59 25.42 8.14
C GLN A 107 26.86 24.15 7.65
N GLU A 108 25.88 23.67 8.40
CA GLU A 108 25.13 22.46 8.07
C GLU A 108 24.11 22.73 6.96
N ILE A 109 23.46 23.90 6.99
CA ILE A 109 22.56 24.34 5.92
C ILE A 109 23.33 24.40 4.59
N VAL A 110 24.50 25.04 4.60
CA VAL A 110 25.38 25.15 3.44
C VAL A 110 25.86 23.78 2.96
N ARG A 111 26.19 22.86 3.87
CA ARG A 111 26.54 21.47 3.52
C ARG A 111 25.38 20.77 2.81
N GLN A 112 24.16 20.87 3.35
CA GLN A 112 22.98 20.26 2.74
C GLN A 112 22.66 20.87 1.37
N LEU A 113 22.79 22.19 1.21
CA LEU A 113 22.64 22.85 -0.09
C LEU A 113 23.72 22.40 -1.08
N SER A 114 24.96 22.25 -0.62
CA SER A 114 26.07 21.75 -1.45
C SER A 114 25.80 20.34 -1.96
N GLU A 115 25.27 19.45 -1.11
CA GLU A 115 24.90 18.07 -1.50
C GLU A 115 23.69 18.03 -2.44
N THR A 116 22.68 18.85 -2.15
CA THR A 116 21.42 18.89 -2.86
C THR A 116 21.60 19.43 -4.28
N PHE A 117 22.32 20.54 -4.41
CA PHE A 117 22.55 21.25 -5.68
C PHE A 117 23.90 20.93 -6.33
N ARG A 118 24.68 19.99 -5.76
CA ARG A 118 26.02 19.57 -6.24
C ARG A 118 26.97 20.75 -6.53
N THR A 119 26.88 21.80 -5.72
CA THR A 119 27.66 23.03 -5.86
C THR A 119 28.61 23.17 -4.68
N ASP A 120 29.86 23.57 -4.89
CA ASP A 120 30.79 23.79 -3.77
C ASP A 120 30.46 25.13 -3.10
N ILE A 121 30.11 25.10 -1.81
CA ILE A 121 29.73 26.28 -1.06
C ILE A 121 30.62 26.39 0.17
N ARG A 122 31.34 27.50 0.29
CA ARG A 122 32.36 27.76 1.31
C ARG A 122 31.98 28.97 2.14
N ILE A 123 32.22 28.90 3.44
CA ILE A 123 31.96 30.00 4.38
C ILE A 123 33.29 30.64 4.78
N GLU A 124 33.41 31.94 4.56
CA GLU A 124 34.48 32.79 5.05
C GLU A 124 34.08 33.46 6.38
N GLY A 125 34.84 33.14 7.42
CA GLY A 125 34.63 33.65 8.77
C GLY A 125 34.05 32.60 9.72
N ASP A 126 34.70 32.43 10.87
CA ASP A 126 34.28 31.43 11.86
C ASP A 126 32.94 31.77 12.54
N SER A 127 32.60 33.06 12.62
CA SER A 127 31.35 33.52 13.24
C SER A 127 30.10 33.05 12.49
N LEU A 128 30.18 32.86 11.17
CA LEU A 128 29.04 32.40 10.37
C LEU A 128 28.77 30.91 10.51
N LYS A 129 29.79 30.10 10.76
CA LYS A 129 29.65 28.63 10.81
C LYS A 129 28.63 28.20 11.86
N ASN A 130 28.64 28.85 13.02
CA ASN A 130 27.77 28.57 14.16
C ASN A 130 26.50 29.43 14.20
N TYR A 131 26.20 30.18 13.13
CA TYR A 131 25.01 31.01 13.08
C TYR A 131 23.77 30.15 12.82
N HIS A 132 22.82 30.10 13.76
CA HIS A 132 21.66 29.22 13.66
C HIS A 132 20.52 29.90 12.92
N MET A 133 19.95 29.22 11.91
CA MET A 133 18.84 29.75 11.10
C MET A 133 17.70 28.75 11.02
N THR A 134 16.50 29.29 10.82
CA THR A 134 15.29 28.50 10.54
C THR A 134 14.71 28.96 9.21
N ALA A 135 14.53 28.05 8.27
CA ALA A 135 13.97 28.36 6.96
C ALA A 135 13.29 27.14 6.34
N THR A 136 12.34 27.39 5.44
CA THR A 136 11.61 26.35 4.72
C THR A 136 11.46 26.78 3.27
N PHE A 137 11.95 25.95 2.35
CA PHE A 137 11.97 26.20 0.92
C PHE A 137 11.13 25.17 0.19
N ARG A 138 10.33 25.61 -0.78
CA ARG A 138 9.40 24.73 -1.51
C ARG A 138 10.14 23.92 -2.57
N GLU A 139 9.47 22.90 -3.09
CA GLU A 139 9.98 22.10 -4.20
C GLU A 139 10.17 22.98 -5.44
N GLY A 140 11.33 22.86 -6.08
CA GLY A 140 11.66 23.55 -7.33
C GLY A 140 12.30 24.94 -7.20
N GLU A 141 12.59 25.41 -5.97
CA GLU A 141 13.37 26.64 -5.79
C GLU A 141 14.84 26.47 -6.20
N SER A 142 15.40 27.51 -6.81
CA SER A 142 16.79 27.52 -7.26
C SER A 142 17.75 27.85 -6.11
N LEU A 143 19.00 27.39 -6.22
CA LEU A 143 20.03 27.66 -5.21
C LEU A 143 20.25 29.18 -4.99
N THR A 144 20.16 29.97 -6.07
CA THR A 144 20.31 31.43 -6.03
C THR A 144 19.19 32.11 -5.24
N GLU A 145 17.93 31.71 -5.47
CA GLU A 145 16.78 32.23 -4.70
C GLU A 145 16.88 31.87 -3.21
N ILE A 146 17.24 30.63 -2.91
CA ILE A 146 17.45 30.17 -1.53
C ILE A 146 18.55 31.00 -0.86
N LEU A 147 19.69 31.19 -1.53
CA LEU A 147 20.80 31.98 -0.99
C LEU A 147 20.45 33.46 -0.83
N ASP A 148 19.65 34.03 -1.74
CA ASP A 148 19.17 35.41 -1.61
C ASP A 148 18.27 35.58 -0.38
N LEU A 149 17.37 34.64 -0.12
CA LEU A 149 16.51 34.65 1.08
C LEU A 149 17.34 34.47 2.35
N LEU A 150 18.30 33.55 2.36
CA LEU A 150 19.18 33.34 3.51
C LEU A 150 20.08 34.56 3.76
N LYS A 151 20.55 35.23 2.70
CA LYS A 151 21.35 36.45 2.79
C LYS A 151 20.61 37.55 3.55
N ASP A 152 19.35 37.76 3.20
CA ASP A 152 18.50 38.79 3.78
C ASP A 152 18.17 38.50 5.26
N ALA A 153 18.01 37.22 5.61
CA ALA A 153 17.75 36.80 6.99
C ALA A 153 19.01 36.76 7.87
N GLY A 154 20.16 36.37 7.33
CA GLY A 154 21.38 36.05 8.08
C GLY A 154 22.43 37.16 8.15
N ASN A 155 22.14 38.35 7.61
CA ASN A 155 23.05 39.50 7.57
C ASN A 155 24.45 39.16 7.03
N PHE A 156 24.49 38.29 6.03
CA PHE A 156 25.72 37.94 5.31
C PHE A 156 25.58 38.34 3.84
N THR A 157 26.63 38.10 3.06
CA THR A 157 26.64 38.28 1.60
C THR A 157 27.23 37.03 0.97
N TYR A 158 26.95 36.78 -0.30
CA TYR A 158 27.61 35.71 -1.03
C TYR A 158 28.14 36.21 -2.37
N LYS A 159 29.19 35.56 -2.85
CA LYS A 159 29.74 35.75 -4.19
C LYS A 159 29.77 34.40 -4.89
N LYS A 160 29.34 34.39 -6.16
CA LYS A 160 29.43 33.21 -7.03
C LYS A 160 30.65 33.39 -7.93
N GLU A 161 31.65 32.53 -7.74
CA GLU A 161 32.85 32.46 -8.58
C GLU A 161 32.83 31.12 -9.33
N ASN A 162 32.51 31.16 -10.63
CA ASN A 162 32.35 29.98 -11.48
C ASN A 162 31.36 28.96 -10.88
N ASN A 163 31.89 27.87 -10.31
CA ASN A 163 31.15 26.76 -9.70
C ASN A 163 31.28 26.71 -8.17
N THR A 164 31.80 27.77 -7.57
CA THR A 164 32.02 27.87 -6.13
C THR A 164 31.32 29.11 -5.60
N ILE A 165 30.59 28.95 -4.49
CA ILE A 165 29.90 30.03 -3.81
C ILE A 165 30.62 30.32 -2.49
N ILE A 166 30.97 31.57 -2.27
CA ILE A 166 31.67 32.02 -1.07
C ILE A 166 30.73 32.91 -0.27
N LEU A 167 30.40 32.50 0.96
CA LEU A 167 29.61 33.29 1.90
C LEU A 167 30.55 34.11 2.78
N THR A 168 30.32 35.42 2.87
CA THR A 168 31.12 36.34 3.68
C THR A 168 30.20 37.15 4.60
N THR A 169 30.62 37.36 5.85
CA THR A 169 29.89 38.24 6.78
C THR A 169 29.79 39.66 6.23
N LYS A 170 28.64 40.30 6.40
CA LYS A 170 28.55 41.74 6.18
C LYS A 170 29.29 42.44 7.32
N LEU A 171 30.46 43.01 7.03
CA LEU A 171 31.13 43.90 7.97
C LEU A 171 30.24 45.14 8.15
N ASN A 172 29.82 45.40 9.39
CA ASN A 172 29.26 46.68 9.81
C ASN A 172 30.39 47.71 9.97
#